data_AF-A0AAP0X7T2-F1
#
_entry.id   AF-A0AAP0X7T2-F1
#
_cell.length_a   1.000
_cell.length_b   1.000
_cell.length_c   1.000
_cell.angle_alpha   90.00
_cell.angle_beta   90.00
_cell.angle_gamma   90.00
#
_symmetry.space_group_name_H-M   'P 1'
#
loop_
_entity.id
_entity.type
_entity.pdbx_description
1 polymer ?
#
loop_
_entity_poly.entity_id
_entity_poly.type
_entity_poly.pdbx_seq_one_letter_code
_entity_poly.pdbx_strand_id
1 'polypeptide(L)'
;MRFYRSSTTAAIDQTLSCRYTSLLAVGVGVLLFLLTSFSDPGTVKAENVSQYLSAYPYDNIIYSEKECSTCRIPKPARSKHCSICDRCVARFDHHCGWMNNCIGERNTRYFMAFLLWHFLLCVYGTVAIGLVLAGRLKELKVIYILTVYYGIENSFRSLVPHVVQWLLSSYNTQILLMVFLAIVSLLLAGFFGYHANLCLTNTTTNEVYFVYP
;
A
#
# COMPACT_ATOMS: atom_id res chain seq x y z
N MET A 1 44.18 8.56 -19.77
CA MET A 1 43.41 9.33 -18.76
C MET A 1 41.97 9.71 -19.14
N ARG A 2 41.57 9.76 -20.43
CA ARG A 2 40.18 10.06 -20.83
C ARG A 2 39.14 8.96 -20.56
N PHE A 3 39.55 7.68 -20.51
CA PHE A 3 38.64 6.54 -20.28
C PHE A 3 38.24 6.31 -18.82
N TYR A 4 39.06 6.73 -17.84
CA TYR A 4 38.73 6.56 -16.42
C TYR A 4 37.71 7.60 -15.92
N ARG A 5 37.65 8.76 -16.61
CA ARG A 5 36.74 9.87 -16.28
C ARG A 5 35.30 9.63 -16.77
N SER A 6 35.09 8.83 -17.81
CA SER A 6 33.75 8.55 -18.34
C SER A 6 32.96 7.53 -17.51
N SER A 7 33.65 6.54 -16.92
CA SER A 7 33.02 5.52 -16.06
C SER A 7 32.56 6.09 -14.72
N THR A 8 33.27 7.10 -14.19
CA THR A 8 32.90 7.77 -12.93
C THR A 8 31.74 8.73 -13.11
N THR A 9 31.71 9.52 -14.19
CA THR A 9 30.56 10.40 -14.49
C THR A 9 29.30 9.61 -14.79
N ALA A 10 29.39 8.51 -15.54
CA ALA A 10 28.24 7.65 -15.81
C ALA A 10 27.68 6.97 -14.55
N ALA A 11 28.55 6.54 -13.62
CA ALA A 11 28.12 5.98 -12.33
C ALA A 11 27.48 7.04 -11.40
N ILE A 12 27.99 8.28 -11.44
CA ILE A 12 27.40 9.42 -10.72
C ILE A 12 26.04 9.79 -11.31
N ASP A 13 25.92 9.88 -12.64
CA ASP A 13 24.64 10.18 -13.30
C ASP A 13 23.59 9.09 -13.04
N GLN A 14 24.00 7.82 -13.03
CA GLN A 14 23.12 6.70 -12.74
C GLN A 14 22.66 6.70 -11.27
N THR A 15 23.55 7.01 -10.33
CA THR A 15 23.17 7.13 -8.91
C THR A 15 22.29 8.35 -8.64
N LEU A 16 22.51 9.49 -9.30
CA LEU A 16 21.60 10.64 -9.22
C LEU A 16 20.21 10.30 -9.77
N SER A 17 20.14 9.65 -10.94
CA SER A 17 18.88 9.25 -11.56
C SER A 17 18.06 8.32 -10.66
N CYS A 18 18.70 7.31 -10.06
CA CYS A 18 18.04 6.42 -9.09
C CYS A 18 17.52 7.17 -7.84
N ARG A 19 18.21 8.21 -7.38
CA ARG A 19 17.76 8.99 -6.21
C ARG A 19 16.53 9.83 -6.52
N TYR A 20 16.50 10.50 -7.68
CA TYR A 20 15.33 11.29 -8.08
C TYR A 20 14.10 10.42 -8.33
N THR A 21 14.28 9.22 -8.91
CA THR A 21 13.16 8.30 -9.13
C THR A 21 12.61 7.77 -7.80
N SER A 22 13.45 7.43 -6.82
CA SER A 22 12.97 7.04 -5.49
C SER A 22 12.23 8.18 -4.77
N LEU A 23 12.75 9.41 -4.84
CA LEU A 23 12.10 10.58 -4.25
C LEU A 23 10.74 10.87 -4.88
N LEU A 24 10.67 10.81 -6.22
CA LEU A 24 9.41 10.96 -6.94
C LEU A 24 8.42 9.86 -6.54
N ALA A 25 8.88 8.61 -6.42
CA ALA A 25 8.00 7.51 -6.07
C ALA A 25 7.39 7.65 -4.67
N VAL A 26 8.19 8.08 -3.70
CA VAL A 26 7.71 8.42 -2.36
C VAL A 26 6.75 9.62 -2.42
N GLY A 27 7.09 10.65 -3.19
CA GLY A 27 6.25 11.84 -3.37
C GLY A 27 4.85 11.52 -3.91
N VAL A 28 4.75 10.64 -4.92
CA VAL A 28 3.47 10.14 -5.44
C VAL A 28 2.70 9.38 -4.36
N GLY A 29 3.37 8.56 -3.56
CA GLY A 29 2.74 7.83 -2.44
C GLY A 29 2.15 8.77 -1.39
N VAL A 30 2.91 9.80 -1.00
CA VAL A 30 2.43 10.85 -0.09
C VAL A 30 1.24 11.58 -0.68
N LEU A 31 1.30 11.96 -1.96
CA LEU A 31 0.17 12.62 -2.63
C LEU A 31 -1.09 11.74 -2.60
N LEU A 32 -1.00 10.45 -2.93
CA LEU A 32 -2.14 9.53 -2.91
C LEU A 32 -2.70 9.33 -1.49
N PHE A 33 -1.83 9.27 -0.48
CA PHE A 33 -2.23 9.24 0.93
C PHE A 33 -3.02 10.50 1.31
N LEU A 34 -2.51 11.69 0.96
CA LEU A 34 -3.17 12.95 1.25
C LEU A 34 -4.51 13.08 0.50
N LEU A 35 -4.56 12.70 -0.78
CA LEU A 35 -5.80 12.69 -1.56
C LEU A 35 -6.84 11.78 -0.92
N THR A 36 -6.46 10.60 -0.45
CA THR A 36 -7.39 9.67 0.23
C THR A 36 -7.84 10.21 1.58
N SER A 37 -6.92 10.77 2.37
CA SER A 37 -7.18 11.24 3.74
C SER A 37 -8.03 12.51 3.78
N PHE A 38 -7.84 13.42 2.83
CA PHE A 38 -8.48 14.74 2.85
C PHE A 38 -9.61 14.93 1.83
N SER A 39 -9.83 13.97 0.92
CA SER A 39 -10.98 14.04 0.01
C SER A 39 -12.30 13.78 0.72
N ASP A 40 -13.36 14.43 0.24
CA ASP A 40 -14.73 14.09 0.61
C ASP A 40 -15.05 12.65 0.16
N PRO A 41 -15.43 11.74 1.07
CA PRO A 41 -15.78 10.37 0.71
C PRO A 41 -17.13 10.27 -0.02
N GLY A 42 -17.91 11.35 -0.09
CA GLY A 42 -19.31 11.34 -0.53
C GLY A 42 -20.24 11.62 0.64
N THR A 43 -19.95 12.69 1.39
CA THR A 43 -20.73 13.07 2.57
C THR A 43 -22.15 13.47 2.14
N VAL A 44 -23.15 12.79 2.71
CA VAL A 44 -24.57 13.04 2.46
C VAL A 44 -25.05 14.11 3.44
N LYS A 45 -25.64 15.17 2.90
CA LYS A 45 -26.18 16.33 3.60
C LYS A 45 -27.58 16.65 3.08
N ALA A 46 -28.34 17.46 3.81
CA ALA A 46 -29.67 17.88 3.39
C ALA A 46 -29.68 18.55 2.00
N GLU A 47 -28.61 19.26 1.64
CA GLU A 47 -28.46 19.95 0.34
C GLU A 47 -28.26 19.00 -0.86
N ASN A 48 -27.70 17.80 -0.65
CA ASN A 48 -27.34 16.88 -1.74
C ASN A 48 -28.01 15.51 -1.64
N VAL A 49 -28.81 15.25 -0.60
CA VAL A 49 -29.45 13.95 -0.36
C VAL A 49 -30.38 13.55 -1.51
N SER A 50 -31.09 14.51 -2.11
CA SER A 50 -31.97 14.24 -3.26
C SER A 50 -31.21 13.66 -4.45
N GLN A 51 -30.02 14.19 -4.75
CA GLN A 51 -29.16 13.66 -5.80
C GLN A 51 -28.73 12.22 -5.52
N TYR A 52 -28.34 11.91 -4.27
CA TYR A 52 -27.95 10.56 -3.90
C TYR A 52 -29.13 9.58 -3.88
N LEU A 53 -30.33 10.02 -3.50
CA LEU A 53 -31.55 9.22 -3.58
C LEU A 53 -31.89 8.87 -5.04
N SER A 54 -31.71 9.81 -5.97
CA SER A 54 -31.90 9.55 -7.40
C SER A 54 -30.83 8.60 -7.97
N ALA A 55 -29.57 8.72 -7.53
CA ALA A 55 -28.49 7.84 -7.97
C ALA A 55 -28.57 6.43 -7.38
N TYR A 56 -29.05 6.30 -6.15
CA TYR A 56 -29.16 5.05 -5.41
C TYR A 56 -30.60 4.87 -4.88
N PRO A 57 -31.55 4.53 -5.77
CA PRO A 57 -32.95 4.37 -5.40
C PRO A 57 -33.19 3.14 -4.53
N TYR A 58 -34.29 3.16 -3.78
CA TYR A 58 -34.74 2.04 -2.97
C TYR A 58 -35.28 0.91 -3.86
N ASP A 59 -34.88 -0.33 -3.58
CA ASP A 59 -35.44 -1.53 -4.21
C ASP A 59 -36.58 -2.13 -3.38
N ASN A 60 -36.74 -1.69 -2.12
CA ASN A 60 -37.69 -2.23 -1.14
C ASN A 60 -37.54 -3.73 -0.86
N ILE A 61 -36.39 -4.32 -1.22
CA ILE A 61 -36.03 -5.71 -0.93
C ILE A 61 -34.88 -5.70 0.07
N ILE A 62 -33.77 -5.06 -0.30
CA ILE A 62 -32.57 -4.92 0.51
C ILE A 62 -32.55 -3.53 1.16
N TYR A 63 -32.90 -2.50 0.39
CA TYR A 63 -32.87 -1.10 0.79
C TYR A 63 -34.28 -0.52 0.74
N SER A 64 -34.85 -0.30 1.92
CA SER A 64 -36.10 0.43 2.11
C SER A 64 -35.86 1.85 2.62
N GLU A 65 -36.84 2.71 2.42
CA GLU A 65 -36.82 4.09 2.86
C GLU A 65 -36.63 4.19 4.38
N LYS A 66 -35.53 4.82 4.80
CA LYS A 66 -35.15 5.02 6.19
C LYS A 66 -34.50 6.37 6.38
N GLU A 67 -34.71 6.98 7.53
CA GLU A 67 -33.99 8.18 7.96
C GLU A 67 -32.79 7.81 8.83
N CYS A 68 -31.71 8.60 8.76
CA CYS A 68 -30.63 8.54 9.73
C CYS A 68 -31.08 9.19 11.05
N SER A 69 -31.09 8.43 12.13
CA SER A 69 -31.47 8.93 13.46
C SER A 69 -30.59 10.06 13.99
N THR A 70 -29.31 10.08 13.61
CA THR A 70 -28.35 11.12 14.02
C THR A 70 -28.43 12.35 13.13
N CYS A 71 -28.26 12.17 11.81
CA CYS A 71 -28.18 13.28 10.86
C CYS A 71 -29.56 13.83 10.45
N ARG A 72 -30.66 13.13 10.74
CA ARG A 72 -32.05 13.52 10.39
C ARG A 72 -32.23 13.80 8.90
N ILE A 73 -31.62 12.96 8.08
CA ILE A 73 -31.74 12.98 6.61
C ILE A 73 -32.15 11.59 6.10
N PRO A 74 -32.89 11.52 4.98
CA PRO A 74 -33.12 10.24 4.30
C PRO A 74 -31.79 9.55 4.00
N LYS A 75 -31.76 8.22 4.11
CA LYS A 75 -30.57 7.41 3.82
C LYS A 75 -30.68 6.86 2.40
N PRO A 76 -29.89 7.37 1.43
CA PRO A 76 -29.78 6.73 0.12
C PRO A 76 -29.43 5.24 0.25
N ALA A 77 -29.82 4.42 -0.72
CA ALA A 77 -29.41 3.03 -0.73
C ALA A 77 -27.87 2.93 -0.66
N ARG A 78 -27.36 1.90 0.02
CA ARG A 78 -25.91 1.68 0.24
C ARG A 78 -25.19 2.76 1.09
N SER A 79 -25.91 3.73 1.66
CA SER A 79 -25.32 4.74 2.56
C SER A 79 -25.30 4.29 4.03
N LYS A 80 -24.34 4.81 4.80
CA LYS A 80 -24.25 4.54 6.25
C LYS A 80 -23.78 5.78 7.01
N HIS A 81 -24.28 5.93 8.23
CA HIS A 81 -23.75 6.90 9.18
C HIS A 81 -22.49 6.31 9.85
N CYS A 82 -21.38 7.02 9.73
CA CYS A 82 -20.15 6.71 10.45
C CYS A 82 -20.16 7.50 11.76
N SER A 83 -20.24 6.80 12.90
CA SER A 83 -20.21 7.43 14.23
C SER A 83 -18.85 8.05 14.57
N ILE A 84 -17.76 7.57 13.96
CA ILE A 84 -16.41 8.11 14.20
C ILE A 84 -16.25 9.47 13.51
N CYS A 85 -16.71 9.59 12.27
CA CYS A 85 -16.66 10.85 11.52
C CYS A 85 -17.91 11.73 11.69
N ASP A 86 -18.90 11.26 12.46
CA ASP A 86 -20.20 11.88 12.69
C ASP A 86 -20.90 12.41 11.42
N ARG A 87 -20.97 11.56 10.39
CA ARG A 87 -21.60 11.91 9.10
C ARG A 87 -22.11 10.71 8.34
N CYS A 88 -23.14 10.93 7.53
CA CYS A 88 -23.59 9.97 6.52
C CYS A 88 -22.68 10.00 5.31
N VAL A 89 -22.33 8.83 4.79
CA VAL A 89 -21.48 8.67 3.60
C VAL A 89 -22.21 7.80 2.57
N ALA A 90 -22.26 8.26 1.33
CA ALA A 90 -22.83 7.54 0.20
C ALA A 90 -21.92 6.37 -0.21
N ARG A 91 -22.54 5.25 -0.61
CA ARG A 91 -21.87 3.99 -0.95
C ARG A 91 -20.74 3.67 0.05
N PHE A 92 -21.11 3.65 1.33
CA PHE A 92 -20.16 3.55 2.43
C PHE A 92 -19.47 2.18 2.40
N ASP A 93 -18.14 2.19 2.38
CA ASP A 93 -17.35 0.97 2.47
C ASP A 93 -16.93 0.71 3.92
N HIS A 94 -16.07 1.56 4.46
CA HIS A 94 -15.62 1.49 5.85
C HIS A 94 -15.06 2.84 6.34
N HIS A 95 -14.85 2.96 7.66
CA HIS A 95 -13.99 4.00 8.21
C HIS A 95 -12.56 3.47 8.28
N CYS A 96 -11.62 4.13 7.61
CA CYS A 96 -10.23 3.72 7.60
C CYS A 96 -9.44 4.55 8.62
N GLY A 97 -9.07 3.92 9.74
CA GLY A 97 -8.26 4.57 10.77
C GLY A 97 -6.90 5.04 10.27
N TRP A 98 -6.32 4.35 9.28
CA TRP A 98 -5.05 4.73 8.65
C TRP A 98 -5.12 6.04 7.87
N MET A 99 -6.29 6.33 7.29
CA MET A 99 -6.54 7.56 6.53
C MET A 99 -7.21 8.64 7.38
N ASN A 100 -7.60 8.29 8.62
CA ASN A 100 -8.47 9.09 9.46
C ASN A 100 -9.69 9.66 8.70
N ASN A 101 -10.25 8.85 7.79
CA ASN A 101 -11.33 9.26 6.90
C ASN A 101 -12.20 8.04 6.53
N CYS A 102 -13.45 8.28 6.12
CA CYS A 102 -14.26 7.24 5.53
C CYS A 102 -13.77 6.93 4.11
N ILE A 103 -13.92 5.68 3.69
CA ILE A 103 -13.83 5.26 2.29
C ILE A 103 -15.26 5.06 1.78
N GLY A 104 -15.59 5.76 0.72
CA GLY A 104 -16.92 5.78 0.12
C GLY A 104 -16.87 6.18 -1.35
N GLU A 105 -18.04 6.47 -1.91
CA GLU A 105 -18.23 6.69 -3.34
C GLU A 105 -17.17 7.55 -4.03
N ARG A 106 -16.81 8.71 -3.43
CA ARG A 106 -16.02 9.73 -4.12
C ARG A 106 -14.51 9.56 -3.96
N ASN A 107 -14.05 8.76 -3.00
CA ASN A 107 -12.64 8.59 -2.70
C ASN A 107 -12.10 7.15 -2.83
N THR A 108 -12.95 6.15 -3.07
CA THR A 108 -12.51 4.77 -3.32
C THR A 108 -11.44 4.68 -4.41
N ARG A 109 -11.50 5.50 -5.47
CA ARG A 109 -10.47 5.54 -6.52
C ARG A 109 -9.09 5.93 -6.02
N TYR A 110 -9.01 6.89 -5.08
CA TYR A 110 -7.74 7.34 -4.51
C TYR A 110 -7.21 6.29 -3.55
N PHE A 111 -8.09 5.68 -2.76
CA PHE A 111 -7.75 4.56 -1.88
C PHE A 111 -7.18 3.37 -2.66
N MET A 112 -7.82 2.96 -3.76
CA MET A 112 -7.32 1.87 -4.61
C MET A 112 -5.97 2.21 -5.26
N ALA A 113 -5.80 3.43 -5.75
CA ALA A 113 -4.52 3.89 -6.28
C ALA A 113 -3.42 3.92 -5.20
N PHE A 114 -3.75 4.38 -3.99
CA PHE A 114 -2.85 4.37 -2.84
C PHE A 114 -2.41 2.94 -2.49
N LEU A 115 -3.35 1.99 -2.37
CA LEU A 115 -3.03 0.60 -2.02
C LEU A 115 -2.08 -0.04 -3.04
N LEU A 116 -2.39 0.11 -4.34
CA LEU A 116 -1.54 -0.42 -5.41
C LEU A 116 -0.15 0.23 -5.39
N TRP A 117 -0.09 1.55 -5.28
CA TRP A 117 1.18 2.28 -5.27
C TRP A 117 2.03 1.92 -4.06
N HIS A 118 1.42 1.83 -2.88
CA HIS A 118 2.10 1.46 -1.65
C HIS A 118 2.64 0.03 -1.70
N PHE A 119 1.84 -0.90 -2.25
CA PHE A 119 2.30 -2.26 -2.55
C PHE A 119 3.55 -2.27 -3.44
N LEU A 120 3.50 -1.56 -4.58
CA LEU A 120 4.62 -1.49 -5.52
C LEU A 120 5.87 -0.85 -4.88
N LEU A 121 5.69 0.16 -4.04
CA LEU A 121 6.79 0.82 -3.33
C LEU A 121 7.46 -0.13 -2.32
N CYS A 122 6.69 -0.93 -1.59
CA CYS A 122 7.22 -1.95 -0.69
C CYS A 122 7.98 -3.07 -1.43
N VAL A 123 7.46 -3.52 -2.58
CA VAL A 123 8.15 -4.49 -3.45
C VAL A 123 9.47 -3.91 -3.95
N TYR A 124 9.43 -2.67 -4.47
CA TYR A 124 10.62 -1.96 -4.93
C TYR A 124 11.67 -1.85 -3.81
N GLY A 125 11.28 -1.44 -2.61
CA GLY A 125 12.19 -1.34 -1.46
C GLY A 125 12.80 -2.67 -1.06
N THR A 126 12.00 -3.74 -1.01
CA THR A 126 12.47 -5.10 -0.72
C THR A 126 13.52 -5.56 -1.74
N VAL A 127 13.23 -5.41 -3.03
CA VAL A 127 14.15 -5.81 -4.12
C VAL A 127 15.41 -4.96 -4.10
N ALA A 128 15.29 -3.65 -3.95
CA ALA A 128 16.44 -2.74 -3.92
C ALA A 128 17.39 -3.07 -2.76
N ILE A 129 16.88 -3.30 -1.55
CA ILE A 129 17.70 -3.68 -0.40
C ILE A 129 18.36 -5.04 -0.63
N GLY A 130 17.62 -6.03 -1.16
CA GLY A 130 18.17 -7.34 -1.50
C GLY A 130 19.34 -7.27 -2.49
N LEU A 131 19.21 -6.46 -3.54
CA LEU A 131 20.27 -6.22 -4.52
C LEU A 131 21.48 -5.52 -3.89
N VAL A 132 21.27 -4.54 -3.02
CA VAL A 132 22.36 -3.86 -2.30
C VAL A 132 23.12 -4.87 -1.43
N LEU A 133 22.43 -5.68 -0.63
CA LEU A 133 23.07 -6.69 0.22
C LEU A 133 23.83 -7.74 -0.58
N ALA A 134 23.26 -8.21 -1.69
CA ALA A 134 23.95 -9.10 -2.62
C ALA A 134 25.22 -8.46 -3.23
N GLY A 135 25.14 -7.17 -3.57
CA GLY A 135 26.30 -6.38 -4.00
C GLY A 135 27.40 -6.33 -2.94
N ARG A 136 27.04 -6.07 -1.68
CA ARG A 136 28.00 -6.03 -0.55
C ARG A 136 28.67 -7.38 -0.29
N LEU A 137 27.92 -8.48 -0.38
CA LEU A 137 28.47 -9.84 -0.28
C LEU A 137 29.56 -10.09 -1.33
N LYS A 138 29.33 -9.63 -2.57
CA LYS A 138 30.27 -9.78 -3.67
C LYS A 138 31.48 -8.86 -3.53
N GLU A 139 31.26 -7.59 -3.18
CA GLU A 139 32.31 -6.57 -3.04
C GLU A 139 33.30 -6.93 -1.93
N LEU A 140 32.79 -7.39 -0.78
CA LEU A 140 33.60 -7.82 0.36
C LEU A 140 34.14 -9.26 0.19
N LYS A 141 33.82 -9.93 -0.92
CA LYS A 141 34.25 -11.30 -1.24
C LYS A 141 33.96 -12.28 -0.09
N VAL A 142 32.80 -12.14 0.57
CA VAL A 142 32.46 -12.89 1.78
C VAL A 142 32.53 -14.40 1.55
N ILE A 143 31.98 -14.88 0.43
CA ILE A 143 32.02 -16.31 0.06
C ILE A 143 33.47 -16.79 -0.09
N TYR A 144 34.34 -16.02 -0.75
CA TYR A 144 35.75 -16.37 -0.91
C TYR A 144 36.48 -16.45 0.43
N ILE A 145 36.22 -15.50 1.34
CA ILE A 145 36.81 -15.53 2.69
C ILE A 145 36.34 -16.77 3.44
N LEU A 146 35.04 -17.09 3.42
CA LEU A 146 34.50 -18.27 4.10
C LEU A 146 35.07 -19.58 3.53
N THR A 147 35.20 -19.71 2.21
CA THR A 147 35.68 -20.96 1.60
C THR A 147 37.19 -21.11 1.63
N VAL A 148 37.95 -20.05 1.33
CA VAL A 148 39.42 -20.12 1.19
C VAL A 148 40.14 -19.89 2.51
N TYR A 149 39.68 -18.93 3.32
CA TYR A 149 40.36 -18.59 4.57
C TYR A 149 39.86 -19.44 5.75
N TYR A 150 38.54 -19.63 5.87
CA TYR A 150 37.93 -20.43 6.94
C TYR A 150 37.70 -21.90 6.56
N GLY A 151 37.98 -22.30 5.31
CA GLY A 151 37.88 -23.70 4.88
C GLY A 151 36.46 -24.26 4.85
N ILE A 152 35.42 -23.41 4.83
CA ILE A 152 34.03 -23.86 4.77
C ILE A 152 33.78 -24.51 3.39
N GLU A 153 33.14 -25.68 3.40
CA GLU A 153 32.76 -26.37 2.17
C GLU A 153 31.94 -25.45 1.27
N ASN A 154 32.26 -25.44 -0.04
CA ASN A 154 31.55 -24.63 -1.04
C ASN A 154 30.20 -25.26 -1.42
N SER A 155 29.35 -25.50 -0.42
CA SER A 155 28.00 -26.01 -0.55
C SER A 155 27.00 -25.00 0.02
N PHE A 156 25.81 -24.93 -0.57
CA PHE A 156 24.76 -24.00 -0.12
C PHE A 156 24.41 -24.22 1.37
N ARG A 157 24.28 -25.49 1.80
CA ARG A 157 23.92 -25.83 3.18
C ARG A 157 24.98 -25.39 4.19
N SER A 158 26.26 -25.47 3.83
CA SER A 158 27.36 -25.08 4.71
C SER A 158 27.57 -23.55 4.74
N LEU A 159 27.41 -22.86 3.61
CA LEU A 159 27.67 -21.42 3.50
C LEU A 159 26.53 -20.54 4.02
N VAL A 160 25.28 -20.91 3.76
CA VAL A 160 24.09 -20.10 4.12
C VAL A 160 24.06 -19.67 5.59
N PRO A 161 24.24 -20.55 6.60
CA PRO A 161 24.16 -20.11 8.00
C PRO A 161 25.23 -19.06 8.34
N HIS A 162 26.45 -19.20 7.82
CA HIS A 162 27.55 -18.26 8.03
C HIS A 162 27.28 -16.91 7.35
N VAL A 163 26.79 -16.94 6.11
CA VAL A 163 26.42 -15.73 5.36
C VAL A 163 25.25 -15.01 6.03
N VAL A 164 24.22 -15.74 6.47
CA VAL A 164 23.06 -15.18 7.18
C VAL A 164 23.50 -14.57 8.51
N GLN A 165 24.31 -15.27 9.30
CA GLN A 165 24.85 -14.75 10.54
C GLN A 165 25.64 -13.46 10.32
N TRP A 166 26.50 -13.42 9.29
CA TRP A 166 27.26 -12.23 8.94
C TRP A 166 26.36 -11.07 8.49
N LEU A 167 25.35 -11.34 7.65
CA LEU A 167 24.38 -10.35 7.19
C LEU A 167 23.58 -9.77 8.37
N LEU A 168 23.11 -10.62 9.27
CA LEU A 168 22.38 -10.19 10.46
C LEU A 168 23.28 -9.39 11.41
N SER A 169 24.56 -9.76 11.57
CA SER A 169 25.47 -9.01 12.44
C SER A 169 25.91 -7.67 11.84
N SER A 170 26.04 -7.57 10.51
CA SER A 170 26.64 -6.40 9.85
C SER A 170 25.60 -5.45 9.27
N TYR A 171 24.41 -5.94 8.91
CA TYR A 171 23.35 -5.23 8.20
C TYR A 171 21.96 -5.51 8.82
N ASN A 172 21.89 -5.63 10.15
CA ASN A 172 20.65 -5.93 10.90
C ASN A 172 19.47 -5.04 10.50
N THR A 173 19.70 -3.74 10.34
CA THR A 173 18.66 -2.74 10.08
C THR A 173 18.11 -2.88 8.67
N GLN A 174 18.98 -3.13 7.69
CA GLN A 174 18.59 -3.38 6.30
C GLN A 174 17.80 -4.68 6.18
N ILE A 175 18.23 -5.74 6.87
CA ILE A 175 17.49 -7.01 6.91
C ILE A 175 16.12 -6.81 7.56
N LEU A 176 16.06 -6.14 8.72
CA LEU A 176 14.79 -5.85 9.40
C LEU A 176 13.84 -5.07 8.50
N LEU A 177 14.33 -4.01 7.85
CA LEU A 177 13.54 -3.21 6.93
C LEU A 177 13.07 -4.03 5.71
N MET A 178 13.95 -4.85 5.12
CA MET A 178 13.60 -5.72 3.99
C MET A 178 12.50 -6.72 4.36
N VAL A 179 12.60 -7.37 5.53
CA VAL A 179 11.59 -8.31 6.02
C VAL A 179 10.28 -7.59 6.31
N PHE A 180 10.33 -6.43 6.96
CA PHE A 180 9.15 -5.60 7.22
C PHE A 180 8.44 -5.21 5.92
N LEU A 181 9.17 -4.70 4.92
CA LEU A 181 8.61 -4.32 3.62
C LEU A 181 8.03 -5.53 2.87
N ALA A 182 8.68 -6.70 2.95
CA ALA A 182 8.16 -7.92 2.34
C ALA A 182 6.82 -8.35 2.97
N ILE A 183 6.73 -8.35 4.31
CA ILE A 183 5.48 -8.67 5.02
C ILE A 183 4.39 -7.67 4.68
N VAL A 184 4.68 -6.37 4.74
CA VAL A 184 3.73 -5.32 4.40
C VAL A 184 3.27 -5.46 2.95
N SER A 185 4.16 -5.77 2.01
CA SER A 185 3.79 -5.99 0.60
C SER A 185 2.80 -7.15 0.42
N LEU A 186 2.98 -8.26 1.15
CA LEU A 186 2.07 -9.40 1.10
C LEU A 186 0.68 -9.03 1.63
N LEU A 187 0.63 -8.32 2.76
CA LEU A 187 -0.63 -7.86 3.35
C LEU A 187 -1.37 -6.88 2.42
N LEU A 188 -0.64 -5.93 1.83
CA LEU A 188 -1.21 -4.96 0.88
C LEU A 188 -1.70 -5.62 -0.39
N ALA A 189 -1.01 -6.64 -0.91
CA ALA A 189 -1.45 -7.39 -2.08
C ALA A 189 -2.79 -8.09 -1.82
N GLY A 190 -2.92 -8.76 -0.67
CA GLY A 190 -4.19 -9.37 -0.26
C GLY A 190 -5.32 -8.36 -0.08
N PHE A 191 -5.02 -7.24 0.60
CA PHE A 191 -6.01 -6.20 0.86
C PHE A 191 -6.45 -5.48 -0.43
N PHE A 192 -5.53 -5.17 -1.33
CA PHE A 192 -5.82 -4.64 -2.65
C PHE A 192 -6.65 -5.63 -3.47
N GLY A 193 -6.27 -6.91 -3.48
CA GLY A 193 -7.01 -7.96 -4.21
C GLY A 193 -8.46 -8.09 -3.73
N TYR A 194 -8.68 -8.04 -2.41
CA TYR A 194 -10.00 -8.02 -1.82
C TYR A 194 -10.84 -6.82 -2.30
N HIS A 195 -10.33 -5.59 -2.18
CA HIS A 195 -11.07 -4.41 -2.63
C HIS A 195 -11.22 -4.31 -4.15
N ALA A 196 -10.27 -4.84 -4.92
CA ALA A 196 -10.38 -4.94 -6.36
C ALA A 196 -11.56 -5.85 -6.74
N ASN A 197 -11.72 -6.99 -6.05
CA ASN A 197 -12.88 -7.86 -6.24
C ASN A 197 -14.20 -7.16 -5.88
N LEU A 198 -14.24 -6.39 -4.79
CA LEU A 198 -15.41 -5.57 -4.44
C LEU A 198 -15.75 -4.55 -5.54
N CYS A 199 -14.74 -3.86 -6.08
CA CYS A 199 -14.92 -2.92 -7.17
C CYS A 199 -15.44 -3.61 -8.46
N LEU A 200 -14.89 -4.77 -8.80
CA LEU A 200 -15.28 -5.56 -9.99
C LEU A 200 -16.71 -6.10 -9.88
N THR A 201 -17.14 -6.48 -8.69
CA THR A 201 -18.50 -6.96 -8.41
C THR A 201 -19.48 -5.83 -8.07
N ASN A 202 -19.02 -4.58 -8.10
CA ASN A 202 -19.78 -3.40 -7.70
C ASN A 202 -20.40 -3.52 -6.30
N THR A 203 -19.72 -4.18 -5.37
CA THR A 203 -20.11 -4.34 -3.97
C THR A 203 -19.22 -3.48 -3.06
N THR A 204 -19.65 -3.28 -1.82
CA THR A 204 -18.87 -2.65 -0.74
C THR A 204 -18.61 -3.67 0.35
N THR A 205 -17.59 -3.44 1.18
CA THR A 205 -17.28 -4.26 2.36
C THR A 205 -18.53 -4.37 3.26
N ASN A 206 -19.25 -3.28 3.46
CA ASN A 206 -20.47 -3.26 4.26
C ASN A 206 -21.60 -4.12 3.65
N GLU A 207 -21.70 -4.23 2.34
CA GLU A 207 -22.72 -5.08 1.70
C GLU A 207 -22.43 -6.56 1.88
N VAL A 208 -21.17 -6.97 1.81
CA VAL A 208 -20.80 -8.38 2.00
C VAL A 208 -21.26 -8.89 3.36
N TYR A 209 -21.05 -8.12 4.44
CA TYR A 209 -21.39 -8.58 5.78
C TYR A 209 -22.88 -8.44 6.17
N PHE A 210 -23.61 -7.52 5.55
CA PHE A 210 -24.98 -7.19 5.98
C PHE A 210 -26.07 -7.57 4.96
N VAL A 211 -25.71 -7.82 3.70
CA VAL A 211 -26.67 -8.09 2.62
C VAL A 211 -26.57 -9.52 2.10
N TYR A 212 -25.38 -10.12 2.10
CA TYR A 212 -25.14 -11.47 1.56
C TYR A 212 -24.48 -12.38 2.61
N PRO A 213 -25.20 -12.81 3.66
CA PRO A 213 -24.67 -13.74 4.67
C PRO A 213 -24.38 -15.13 4.12
#